data_AF-F6Q2B0-F1
#
_entry.id   AF-F6Q2B0-F1
#
_cell.length_a   1.000
_cell.length_b   1.000
_cell.length_c   1.000
_cell.angle_alpha   90.00
_cell.angle_beta   90.00
_cell.angle_gamma   90.00
#
_symmetry.space_group_name_H-M   'P 1'
#
loop_
_entity.id
_entity.type
_entity.pdbx_description
1 polymer ?
#
loop_
_entity_poly.entity_id
_entity_poly.type
_entity_poly.pdbx_seq_one_letter_code
_entity_poly.pdbx_strand_id
1 'polypeptide(L)'
;MADVLSVGLNLEAFAQAIGAIQALRSSVSRVFDCLKDGMRNKETLEGREKAFIAHFQDHLHSVNRDLNELERLSNLVGKPSENSPLSIIVDSNFLQAYKWSNKLQYHAGLASGLLNQQSLKRSANQMGVSAKRRPKAQPTTLVLPPQYVDDVISRIDRMFPEMSIHLSRPNGTSAMLLVTLGKVLKVIVVMRSLFIDRTIVKGYNENVYTEDGKLDIWSKSNYQVFQKVTDHATTALLHYQLPQMPDVVVRSFMTWLRSYIKLFQAPCQRCGKFLQDGLPPTWRDFRTLEAFHDTCRQ
;
A
#
# COMPACT_ATOMS: atom_id res chain seq x y z
N MET A 1 -6.18 -17.13 -39.52
CA MET A 1 -7.04 -17.14 -38.33
C MET A 1 -6.31 -16.41 -37.21
N ALA A 2 -6.44 -15.08 -37.20
CA ALA A 2 -5.98 -14.23 -36.11
C ALA A 2 -7.24 -13.54 -35.59
N ASP A 3 -7.93 -14.22 -34.68
CA ASP A 3 -9.07 -13.64 -33.99
C ASP A 3 -8.49 -12.73 -32.90
N VAL A 4 -8.30 -11.47 -33.28
CA VAL A 4 -7.94 -10.39 -32.38
C VAL A 4 -9.12 -10.24 -31.43
N LEU A 5 -8.99 -10.79 -30.23
CA LEU A 5 -9.88 -10.55 -29.10
C LEU A 5 -9.90 -9.05 -28.78
N SER A 6 -10.77 -8.33 -29.49
CA SER A 6 -11.24 -7.00 -29.17
C SER A 6 -12.15 -7.09 -27.94
N VAL A 7 -11.59 -7.45 -26.79
CA VAL A 7 -12.15 -7.02 -25.50
C VAL A 7 -11.57 -5.63 -25.22
N GLY A 8 -11.89 -4.70 -26.13
CA GLY A 8 -11.73 -3.30 -25.87
C GLY A 8 -12.77 -2.96 -24.81
N LEU A 9 -12.33 -2.82 -23.56
CA LEU A 9 -13.09 -2.03 -22.58
C LEU A 9 -13.43 -0.73 -23.30
N ASN A 10 -14.71 -0.43 -23.46
CA ASN A 10 -15.16 0.73 -24.20
C ASN A 10 -14.86 1.98 -23.32
N LEU A 11 -13.57 2.39 -23.31
CA LEU A 11 -13.05 3.47 -22.47
C LEU A 11 -13.84 4.77 -22.69
N GLU A 12 -14.34 4.96 -23.90
CA GLU A 12 -15.20 6.08 -24.25
C GLU A 12 -16.57 5.99 -23.57
N ALA A 13 -17.20 4.80 -23.55
CA ALA A 13 -18.43 4.57 -22.79
C ALA A 13 -18.24 4.76 -21.28
N PHE A 14 -17.07 4.38 -20.74
CA PHE A 14 -16.72 4.65 -19.33
C PHE A 14 -16.55 6.14 -19.04
N ALA A 15 -15.86 6.89 -19.91
CA ALA A 15 -15.69 8.33 -19.75
C ALA A 15 -17.04 9.07 -19.82
N GLN A 16 -17.92 8.65 -20.74
CA GLN A 16 -19.29 9.15 -20.86
C GLN A 16 -20.13 8.80 -19.63
N ALA A 17 -20.03 7.57 -19.11
CA ALA A 17 -20.73 7.16 -17.89
C ALA A 17 -20.29 7.96 -16.65
N ILE A 18 -19.00 8.24 -16.51
CA ILE A 18 -18.48 9.11 -15.43
C ILE A 18 -19.03 10.53 -15.57
N GLY A 19 -19.09 11.07 -16.80
CA GLY A 19 -19.72 12.37 -17.07
C GLY A 19 -21.21 12.38 -16.69
N ALA A 20 -21.95 11.32 -17.02
CA ALA A 20 -23.36 11.17 -16.65
C ALA A 20 -23.57 11.07 -15.13
N ILE A 21 -22.68 10.39 -14.40
CA ILE A 21 -22.70 10.35 -12.92
C ILE A 21 -22.49 11.76 -12.33
N GLN A 22 -21.57 12.53 -12.89
CA GLN A 22 -21.33 13.91 -12.44
C GLN A 22 -22.55 14.82 -12.70
N ALA A 23 -23.19 14.66 -13.87
CA ALA A 23 -24.42 15.37 -14.20
C ALA A 23 -25.57 15.01 -13.25
N LEU A 24 -25.78 13.72 -12.99
CA LEU A 24 -26.78 13.23 -12.03
C LEU A 24 -26.55 13.77 -10.63
N ARG A 25 -25.29 13.78 -10.15
CA ARG A 25 -24.94 14.36 -8.84
C ARG A 25 -25.27 15.86 -8.79
N SER A 26 -25.03 16.58 -9.88
CA SER A 26 -25.36 18.01 -10.00
C SER A 26 -26.87 18.24 -9.97
N SER A 27 -27.66 17.46 -10.72
CA SER A 27 -29.13 17.59 -10.73
C SER A 27 -29.76 17.22 -9.38
N VAL A 28 -29.27 16.17 -8.72
CA VAL A 28 -29.67 15.81 -7.36
C VAL A 28 -29.31 16.92 -6.36
N SER A 29 -28.12 17.53 -6.49
CA SER A 29 -27.72 18.66 -5.64
C SER A 29 -28.66 19.86 -5.82
N ARG A 30 -29.10 20.15 -7.05
CA ARG A 30 -30.08 21.21 -7.33
C ARG A 30 -31.45 20.94 -6.71
N VAL A 31 -31.88 19.68 -6.66
CA VAL A 31 -33.12 19.29 -5.94
C VAL A 31 -32.97 19.59 -4.45
N PHE A 32 -31.85 19.20 -3.84
CA PHE A 32 -31.59 19.48 -2.42
C PHE A 32 -31.42 20.97 -2.13
N ASP A 33 -30.77 21.72 -3.01
CA ASP A 33 -30.66 23.18 -2.89
C ASP A 33 -32.03 23.85 -3.03
N CYS A 34 -32.90 23.37 -3.93
CA CYS A 34 -34.27 23.84 -4.07
C CYS A 34 -35.11 23.56 -2.82
N LEU A 35 -34.93 22.39 -2.18
CA LEU A 35 -35.58 22.06 -0.91
C LEU A 35 -35.04 22.91 0.25
N LYS A 36 -33.72 23.12 0.29
CA LYS A 36 -33.04 23.93 1.29
C LYS A 36 -33.45 25.40 1.22
N ASP A 37 -33.53 25.95 0.01
CA ASP A 37 -33.90 27.36 -0.21
C ASP A 37 -35.40 27.60 0.01
N GLY A 38 -36.23 26.56 -0.11
CA GLY A 38 -37.66 26.60 0.16
C GLY A 38 -38.42 27.63 -0.69
N MET A 39 -39.60 28.03 -0.21
CA MET A 39 -40.38 29.08 -0.85
C MET A 39 -39.78 30.46 -0.52
N ARG A 40 -38.95 31.00 -1.41
CA ARG A 40 -38.39 32.36 -1.24
C ARG A 40 -39.48 33.44 -1.42
N ASN A 41 -39.47 34.44 -0.55
CA ASN A 41 -40.47 35.51 -0.49
C ASN A 41 -40.48 36.38 -1.76
N LYS A 42 -41.58 36.32 -2.52
CA LYS A 42 -42.10 37.36 -3.44
C LYS A 42 -43.57 37.04 -3.81
N GLU A 43 -44.51 37.76 -3.18
CA GLU A 43 -45.96 37.95 -3.47
C GLU A 43 -46.92 36.74 -3.59
N THR A 44 -48.19 36.93 -3.19
CA THR A 44 -49.36 36.01 -3.01
C THR A 44 -49.16 34.48 -2.85
N LEU A 45 -49.67 33.92 -1.74
CA LEU A 45 -49.45 32.53 -1.27
C LEU A 45 -49.72 31.42 -2.30
N GLU A 46 -50.83 31.46 -3.04
CA GLU A 46 -51.20 30.41 -3.99
C GLU A 46 -50.31 30.37 -5.25
N GLY A 47 -49.83 31.54 -5.71
CA GLY A 47 -48.90 31.62 -6.83
C GLY A 47 -47.51 31.06 -6.48
N ARG A 48 -47.09 31.20 -5.21
CA ARG A 48 -45.79 30.71 -4.70
C ARG A 48 -45.71 29.20 -4.71
N GLU A 49 -46.74 28.55 -4.21
CA GLU A 49 -46.78 27.10 -4.13
C GLU A 49 -46.78 26.49 -5.52
N LYS A 50 -47.58 27.03 -6.45
CA LYS A 50 -47.63 26.54 -7.83
C LYS A 50 -46.31 26.73 -8.58
N ALA A 51 -45.64 27.88 -8.42
CA ALA A 51 -44.35 28.15 -9.04
C ALA A 51 -43.21 27.30 -8.44
N PHE A 52 -43.21 27.12 -7.12
CA PHE A 52 -42.25 26.27 -6.42
C PHE A 52 -42.42 24.80 -6.82
N ILE A 53 -43.66 24.30 -6.85
CA ILE A 53 -43.96 22.93 -7.29
C ILE A 53 -43.55 22.72 -8.74
N ALA A 54 -43.83 23.66 -9.64
CA ALA A 54 -43.41 23.56 -11.04
C ALA A 54 -41.87 23.49 -11.17
N HIS A 55 -41.14 24.36 -10.47
CA HIS A 55 -39.69 24.38 -10.47
C HIS A 55 -39.07 23.12 -9.83
N PHE A 56 -39.68 22.61 -8.76
CA PHE A 56 -39.27 21.37 -8.12
C PHE A 56 -39.52 20.15 -9.04
N GLN A 57 -40.66 20.12 -9.72
CA GLN A 57 -40.97 19.12 -10.74
C GLN A 57 -39.94 19.16 -11.88
N ASP A 58 -39.57 20.33 -12.38
CA ASP A 58 -38.55 20.45 -13.45
C ASP A 58 -37.19 19.86 -13.02
N HIS A 59 -36.77 20.11 -11.77
CA HIS A 59 -35.56 19.51 -11.22
C HIS A 59 -35.66 17.98 -11.09
N LEU A 60 -36.80 17.44 -10.66
CA LEU A 60 -37.02 16.00 -10.61
C LEU A 60 -37.03 15.36 -12.00
N HIS A 61 -37.63 16.02 -13.00
CA HIS A 61 -37.57 15.56 -14.39
C HIS A 61 -36.13 15.58 -14.94
N SER A 62 -35.30 16.54 -14.52
CA SER A 62 -33.87 16.56 -14.85
C SER A 62 -33.14 15.36 -14.25
N VAL A 63 -33.39 15.05 -12.97
CA VAL A 63 -32.80 13.86 -12.31
C VAL A 63 -33.21 12.58 -13.04
N ASN A 64 -34.49 12.45 -13.39
CA ASN A 64 -35.00 11.27 -14.10
C ASN A 64 -34.35 11.12 -15.49
N ARG A 65 -34.14 12.22 -16.21
CA ARG A 65 -33.43 12.22 -17.50
C ARG A 65 -31.97 11.80 -17.35
N ASP A 66 -31.25 12.35 -16.37
CA ASP A 66 -29.85 12.02 -16.13
C ASP A 66 -29.69 10.56 -15.68
N LEU A 67 -30.64 10.04 -14.89
CA LEU A 67 -30.69 8.65 -14.47
C LEU A 67 -30.92 7.71 -15.66
N ASN A 68 -31.90 8.01 -16.52
CA ASN A 68 -32.18 7.20 -17.72
C ASN A 68 -30.99 7.18 -18.69
N GLU A 69 -30.27 8.29 -18.83
CA GLU A 69 -29.05 8.33 -19.65
C GLU A 69 -27.92 7.51 -19.02
N LEU A 70 -27.78 7.53 -17.69
CA LEU A 70 -26.82 6.69 -16.99
C LEU A 70 -27.15 5.19 -17.13
N GLU A 71 -28.43 4.81 -17.04
CA GLU A 71 -28.87 3.42 -17.26
C GLU A 71 -28.57 2.96 -18.68
N ARG A 72 -28.80 3.81 -19.69
CA ARG A 72 -28.45 3.55 -21.08
C ARG A 72 -26.95 3.30 -21.26
N LEU A 73 -26.12 4.11 -20.61
CA LEU A 73 -24.65 4.00 -20.66
C LEU A 73 -24.14 2.79 -19.86
N SER A 74 -24.77 2.44 -18.74
CA SER A 74 -24.45 1.25 -17.94
C SER A 74 -24.56 -0.04 -18.76
N ASN A 75 -25.57 -0.13 -19.62
CA ASN A 75 -25.76 -1.28 -20.53
C ASN A 75 -24.63 -1.43 -21.57
N LEU A 76 -23.95 -0.33 -21.91
CA LEU A 76 -22.80 -0.30 -22.84
C LEU A 76 -21.46 -0.63 -22.16
N VAL A 77 -21.40 -0.47 -20.84
CA VAL A 77 -20.17 -0.65 -20.03
C VAL A 77 -19.86 -2.13 -19.75
N GLY A 78 -20.81 -3.03 -19.94
CA GLY A 78 -20.64 -4.48 -19.80
C GLY A 78 -20.48 -4.92 -18.34
N LYS A 79 -21.02 -6.10 -18.00
CA LYS A 79 -20.84 -6.67 -16.65
C LYS A 79 -19.39 -7.15 -16.50
N PRO A 80 -18.63 -6.69 -15.49
CA PRO A 80 -17.33 -7.30 -15.21
C PRO A 80 -17.56 -8.76 -14.85
N SER A 81 -16.86 -9.69 -15.51
CA SER A 81 -16.91 -11.12 -15.14
C SER A 81 -16.54 -11.27 -13.66
N GLU A 82 -17.23 -12.16 -12.96
CA GLU A 82 -17.31 -12.34 -11.49
C GLU A 82 -15.99 -12.60 -10.71
N ASN A 83 -14.80 -12.34 -11.26
CA ASN A 83 -13.53 -12.73 -10.63
C ASN A 83 -12.62 -11.57 -10.18
N SER A 84 -13.16 -10.42 -9.77
CA SER A 84 -12.34 -9.45 -9.01
C SER A 84 -13.17 -8.45 -8.20
N PRO A 85 -13.17 -8.56 -6.85
CA PRO A 85 -13.85 -7.60 -5.97
C PRO A 85 -13.10 -6.26 -5.80
N LEU A 86 -12.13 -5.92 -6.66
CA LEU A 86 -11.14 -4.86 -6.36
C LEU A 86 -11.14 -3.63 -7.27
N SER A 87 -12.09 -3.47 -8.20
CA SER A 87 -12.00 -2.37 -9.19
C SER A 87 -12.70 -1.07 -8.81
N ILE A 88 -13.32 -0.92 -7.63
CA ILE A 88 -14.14 0.27 -7.33
C ILE A 88 -13.45 1.26 -6.35
N ILE A 89 -12.38 0.88 -5.62
CA ILE A 89 -11.84 1.74 -4.54
C ILE A 89 -10.32 1.96 -4.61
N VAL A 90 -9.68 1.73 -5.75
CA VAL A 90 -8.26 2.08 -5.90
C VAL A 90 -8.10 2.84 -7.20
N ASP A 91 -7.56 4.05 -7.13
CA ASP A 91 -7.24 4.88 -8.31
C ASP A 91 -6.67 3.98 -9.40
N SER A 92 -7.34 3.92 -10.56
CA SER A 92 -7.00 2.98 -11.63
C SER A 92 -5.52 3.09 -12.01
N ASN A 93 -4.95 4.29 -11.88
CA ASN A 93 -3.53 4.61 -12.06
C ASN A 93 -2.61 3.88 -11.07
N PHE A 94 -2.97 3.80 -9.78
CA PHE A 94 -2.15 3.11 -8.78
C PHE A 94 -2.19 1.59 -9.00
N LEU A 95 -3.36 1.04 -9.31
CA LEU A 95 -3.50 -0.37 -9.63
C LEU A 95 -2.74 -0.72 -10.93
N GLN A 96 -2.80 0.14 -11.94
CA GLN A 96 -2.02 -0.02 -13.18
C GLN A 96 -0.51 0.07 -12.92
N ALA A 97 -0.05 1.01 -12.09
CA ALA A 97 1.35 1.12 -11.70
C ALA A 97 1.83 -0.14 -10.95
N TYR A 98 1.01 -0.68 -10.04
CA TYR A 98 1.30 -1.91 -9.32
C TYR A 98 1.37 -3.13 -10.27
N LYS A 99 0.42 -3.26 -11.20
CA LYS A 99 0.42 -4.32 -12.23
C LYS A 99 1.65 -4.20 -13.14
N TRP A 100 1.99 -3.00 -13.59
CA TRP A 100 3.17 -2.72 -14.40
C TRP A 100 4.46 -3.08 -13.67
N SER A 101 4.58 -2.69 -12.38
CA SER A 101 5.73 -3.03 -11.54
C SER A 101 5.93 -4.54 -11.42
N ASN A 102 4.86 -5.31 -11.18
CA ASN A 102 4.95 -6.77 -11.12
C ASN A 102 5.35 -7.38 -12.47
N LYS A 103 4.78 -6.88 -13.57
CA LYS A 103 5.09 -7.37 -14.92
C LYS A 103 6.54 -7.05 -15.31
N LEU A 104 7.01 -5.85 -15.02
CA LEU A 104 8.40 -5.42 -15.24
C LEU A 104 9.36 -6.34 -14.48
N GLN A 105 9.06 -6.64 -13.23
CA GLN A 105 9.91 -7.48 -12.40
C GLN A 105 9.96 -8.94 -12.87
N TYR A 106 8.84 -9.48 -13.31
CA TYR A 106 8.78 -10.79 -13.94
C TYR A 106 9.65 -10.84 -15.21
N HIS A 107 9.50 -9.87 -16.11
CA HIS A 107 10.32 -9.80 -17.33
C HIS A 107 11.80 -9.53 -17.03
N ALA A 108 12.12 -8.72 -16.02
CA ALA A 108 13.49 -8.51 -15.56
C ALA A 108 14.11 -9.81 -15.01
N GLY A 109 13.33 -10.63 -14.29
CA GLY A 109 13.77 -11.94 -13.84
C GLY A 109 14.06 -12.89 -15.00
N LEU A 110 13.17 -12.97 -15.99
CA LEU A 110 13.39 -13.76 -17.20
C LEU A 110 14.62 -13.27 -18.00
N ALA A 111 14.75 -11.96 -18.18
CA ALA A 111 15.88 -11.35 -18.87
C ALA A 111 17.20 -11.58 -18.12
N SER A 112 17.21 -11.46 -16.80
CA SER A 112 18.37 -11.80 -15.97
C SER A 112 18.76 -13.27 -16.12
N GLY A 113 17.78 -14.17 -16.14
CA GLY A 113 18.00 -15.60 -16.41
C GLY A 113 18.65 -15.84 -17.78
N LEU A 114 18.10 -15.23 -18.85
CA LEU A 114 18.64 -15.37 -20.21
C LEU A 114 20.04 -14.75 -20.36
N LEU A 115 20.28 -13.58 -19.77
CA LEU A 115 21.58 -12.90 -19.81
C LEU A 115 22.65 -13.67 -19.03
N ASN A 116 22.29 -14.29 -17.91
CA ASN A 116 23.21 -15.12 -17.13
C ASN A 116 23.44 -16.52 -17.74
N GLN A 117 22.52 -17.00 -18.57
CA GLN A 117 22.71 -18.21 -19.38
C GLN A 117 23.61 -17.94 -20.60
N GLN A 118 23.57 -16.72 -21.16
CA GLN A 118 24.51 -16.29 -22.19
C GLN A 118 25.82 -15.79 -21.57
N SER A 119 26.58 -16.69 -20.94
CA SER A 119 28.03 -16.53 -20.96
C SER A 119 28.44 -16.64 -22.42
N LEU A 120 28.54 -15.51 -23.12
CA LEU A 120 29.27 -15.45 -24.37
C LEU A 120 30.70 -15.91 -24.03
N LYS A 121 30.96 -17.21 -24.21
CA LYS A 121 32.31 -17.76 -24.35
C LYS A 121 32.87 -17.15 -25.64
N ARG A 122 33.23 -15.87 -25.59
CA ARG A 122 34.08 -15.26 -26.60
C ARG A 122 35.45 -15.85 -26.34
N SER A 123 35.81 -16.89 -27.10
CA SER A 123 37.21 -17.16 -27.39
C SER A 123 37.80 -15.89 -27.98
N ALA A 124 38.56 -15.15 -27.19
CA ALA A 124 39.51 -14.17 -27.67
C ALA A 124 40.60 -14.03 -26.62
N ASN A 125 41.80 -14.33 -27.08
CA ASN A 125 43.04 -14.44 -26.33
C ASN A 125 43.36 -13.25 -25.44
N GLN A 126 44.18 -13.56 -24.43
CA GLN A 126 45.11 -12.67 -23.75
C GLN A 126 45.48 -11.42 -24.56
N MET A 127 45.22 -10.24 -24.01
CA MET A 127 46.15 -9.11 -24.01
C MET A 127 45.70 -8.12 -22.93
N GLY A 128 46.62 -7.83 -22.01
CA GLY A 128 46.33 -7.08 -20.80
C GLY A 128 46.13 -5.59 -21.00
N VAL A 129 45.31 -5.00 -20.15
CA VAL A 129 45.68 -3.81 -19.37
C VAL A 129 44.72 -3.67 -18.19
N SER A 130 45.33 -3.36 -17.05
CA SER A 130 44.68 -3.11 -15.77
C SER A 130 43.73 -1.91 -15.85
N ALA A 131 42.43 -2.19 -15.88
CA ALA A 131 41.42 -1.27 -15.39
C ALA A 131 40.36 -2.12 -14.70
N LYS A 132 40.38 -2.15 -13.37
CA LYS A 132 39.34 -2.77 -12.53
C LYS A 132 38.02 -2.03 -12.74
N ARG A 133 37.36 -2.21 -13.90
CA ARG A 133 35.93 -1.93 -14.04
C ARG A 133 35.22 -3.01 -13.24
N ARG A 134 35.01 -2.73 -11.96
CA ARG A 134 34.07 -3.49 -11.12
C ARG A 134 32.78 -3.64 -11.94
N PRO A 135 32.23 -4.86 -12.09
CA PRO A 135 30.91 -5.03 -12.67
C PRO A 135 29.98 -4.08 -11.92
N LYS A 136 29.27 -3.21 -12.65
CA LYS A 136 28.19 -2.42 -12.06
C LYS A 136 27.20 -3.44 -11.53
N ALA A 137 27.21 -3.66 -10.21
CA ALA A 137 26.36 -4.63 -9.56
C ALA A 137 24.91 -4.30 -9.92
N GLN A 138 24.30 -5.16 -10.74
CA GLN A 138 22.88 -5.04 -11.03
C GLN A 138 22.14 -5.18 -9.69
N PRO A 139 21.11 -4.36 -9.43
CA PRO A 139 20.35 -4.45 -8.20
C PRO A 139 19.60 -5.77 -8.17
N THR A 140 20.19 -6.78 -7.53
CA THR A 140 19.68 -8.16 -7.38
C THR A 140 18.60 -8.27 -6.30
N THR A 141 18.16 -7.17 -5.71
CA THR A 141 17.18 -7.16 -4.60
C THR A 141 15.81 -7.72 -5.00
N LEU A 142 15.46 -7.62 -6.27
CA LEU A 142 14.11 -7.88 -6.78
C LEU A 142 13.91 -9.32 -7.28
N VAL A 143 14.97 -10.11 -7.47
CA VAL A 143 14.89 -11.47 -8.01
C VAL A 143 15.87 -12.38 -7.25
N LEU A 144 15.59 -12.66 -5.98
CA LEU A 144 16.31 -13.68 -5.21
C LEU A 144 15.48 -14.96 -5.13
N PRO A 145 16.11 -16.15 -5.17
CA PRO A 145 15.43 -17.41 -4.94
C PRO A 145 14.77 -17.44 -3.55
N PRO A 146 13.57 -18.06 -3.40
CA PRO A 146 12.90 -18.16 -2.11
C PRO A 146 13.76 -18.81 -1.01
N GLN A 147 14.58 -19.81 -1.36
CA GLN A 147 15.50 -20.48 -0.43
C GLN A 147 16.53 -19.50 0.16
N TYR A 148 17.05 -18.59 -0.65
CA TYR A 148 18.00 -17.57 -0.16
C TYR A 148 17.33 -16.63 0.86
N VAL A 149 16.07 -16.25 0.61
CA VAL A 149 15.28 -15.45 1.56
C VAL A 149 15.09 -16.22 2.85
N ASP A 150 14.70 -17.51 2.78
CA ASP A 150 14.50 -18.36 3.95
C ASP A 150 15.77 -18.50 4.79
N ASP A 151 16.92 -18.67 4.15
CA ASP A 151 18.21 -18.76 4.83
C ASP A 151 18.59 -17.45 5.51
N VAL A 152 18.36 -16.31 4.86
CA VAL A 152 18.60 -14.98 5.44
C VAL A 152 17.72 -14.76 6.66
N ILE A 153 16.42 -15.04 6.54
CA ILE A 153 15.46 -14.88 7.64
C ILE A 153 15.78 -15.84 8.79
N SER A 154 16.12 -17.10 8.50
CA SER A 154 16.50 -18.08 9.51
C SER A 154 17.78 -17.68 10.27
N ARG A 155 18.75 -17.08 9.58
CA ARG A 155 19.94 -16.52 10.24
C ARG A 155 19.58 -15.37 11.16
N ILE A 156 18.68 -14.48 10.73
CA ILE A 156 18.24 -13.32 11.50
C ILE A 156 17.44 -13.75 12.73
N ASP A 157 16.54 -14.73 12.61
CA ASP A 157 15.75 -15.27 13.72
C ASP A 157 16.67 -15.81 14.84
N ARG A 158 17.71 -16.56 14.47
CA ARG A 158 18.74 -17.06 15.42
C ARG A 158 19.56 -15.95 16.09
N MET A 159 19.68 -14.77 15.49
CA MET A 159 20.42 -13.64 16.06
C MET A 159 19.64 -12.93 17.18
N PHE A 160 18.31 -13.09 17.24
CA PHE A 160 17.45 -12.34 18.14
C PHE A 160 16.54 -13.27 18.97
N PRO A 161 17.05 -13.88 20.06
CA PRO A 161 16.27 -14.84 20.86
C PRO A 161 14.98 -14.28 21.49
N GLU A 162 14.90 -12.97 21.68
CA GLU A 162 13.74 -12.27 22.26
C GLU A 162 12.67 -11.91 21.22
N MET A 163 12.91 -12.20 19.95
CA MET A 163 12.04 -11.93 18.81
C MET A 163 11.77 -13.26 18.10
N SER A 164 10.51 -13.59 17.85
CA SER A 164 10.16 -14.75 17.02
C SER A 164 9.72 -14.30 15.64
N ILE A 165 10.27 -14.92 14.59
CA ILE A 165 9.95 -14.60 13.20
C ILE A 165 9.29 -15.80 12.53
N HIS A 166 8.00 -15.68 12.20
CA HIS A 166 7.27 -16.68 11.42
C HIS A 166 7.17 -16.24 9.96
N LEU A 167 7.76 -17.02 9.05
CA LEU A 167 7.69 -16.77 7.62
C LEU A 167 6.53 -17.54 6.98
N SER A 168 5.72 -16.85 6.16
CA SER A 168 4.63 -17.43 5.39
C SER A 168 4.60 -16.87 3.95
N ARG A 169 4.05 -17.64 2.99
CA ARG A 169 3.94 -17.23 1.58
C ARG A 169 2.53 -17.51 1.04
N PRO A 170 1.52 -16.73 1.44
CA PRO A 170 0.14 -16.99 1.02
C PRO A 170 -0.11 -16.75 -0.48
N ASN A 171 0.69 -15.89 -1.13
CA ASN A 171 0.49 -15.47 -2.53
C ASN A 171 1.66 -15.87 -3.46
N GLY A 172 2.31 -17.01 -3.21
CA GLY A 172 3.40 -17.50 -4.07
C GLY A 172 4.79 -17.02 -3.63
N THR A 173 5.35 -16.00 -4.28
CA THR A 173 6.77 -15.60 -4.08
C THR A 173 6.99 -14.52 -3.03
N SER A 174 5.96 -13.72 -2.69
CA SER A 174 6.04 -12.70 -1.65
C SER A 174 6.09 -13.34 -0.27
N ALA A 175 7.11 -12.99 0.52
CA ALA A 175 7.27 -13.46 1.88
C ALA A 175 6.53 -12.51 2.84
N MET A 176 5.76 -13.08 3.76
CA MET A 176 5.12 -12.37 4.84
C MET A 176 5.71 -12.86 6.15
N LEU A 177 6.32 -11.95 6.89
CA LEU A 177 6.88 -12.24 8.21
C LEU A 177 5.93 -11.74 9.28
N LEU A 178 5.54 -12.63 10.18
CA LEU A 178 4.94 -12.27 11.46
C LEU A 178 6.04 -12.27 12.51
N VAL A 179 6.46 -11.08 12.91
CA VAL A 179 7.48 -10.87 13.93
C VAL A 179 6.81 -10.57 15.26
N THR A 180 7.02 -11.39 16.28
CA THR A 180 6.52 -11.14 17.64
C THR A 180 7.67 -10.70 18.53
N LEU A 181 7.53 -9.53 19.16
CA LEU A 181 8.55 -8.97 20.03
C LEU A 181 8.09 -9.04 21.49
N GLY A 182 8.52 -10.09 22.18
CA GLY A 182 8.11 -10.39 23.55
C GLY A 182 6.58 -10.31 23.75
N LYS A 183 6.15 -9.60 24.80
CA LYS A 183 4.74 -9.28 25.08
C LYS A 183 4.38 -7.84 24.75
N VAL A 184 5.13 -7.20 23.85
CA VAL A 184 4.96 -5.77 23.54
C VAL A 184 4.14 -5.59 22.28
N LEU A 185 4.59 -6.17 21.16
CA LEU A 185 4.01 -5.91 19.84
C LEU A 185 4.18 -7.10 18.90
N LYS A 186 3.32 -7.13 17.88
CA LYS A 186 3.36 -8.04 16.73
C LYS A 186 3.48 -7.19 15.47
N VAL A 187 4.35 -7.60 14.55
CA VAL A 187 4.65 -6.85 13.34
C VAL A 187 4.46 -7.74 12.14
N ILE A 188 3.73 -7.24 11.16
CA ILE A 188 3.60 -7.87 9.85
C ILE A 188 4.55 -7.15 8.91
N VAL A 189 5.52 -7.86 8.37
CA VAL A 189 6.45 -7.35 7.35
C VAL A 189 6.14 -8.07 6.05
N VAL A 190 5.68 -7.32 5.05
CA VAL A 190 5.44 -7.82 3.70
C VAL A 190 6.69 -7.54 2.88
N MET A 191 7.28 -8.60 2.34
CA MET A 191 8.51 -8.57 1.57
C MET A 191 8.31 -9.17 0.19
N ARG A 192 8.96 -8.59 -0.80
CA ARG A 192 9.16 -9.19 -2.12
C ARG A 192 10.64 -9.49 -2.23
N SER A 193 11.03 -10.78 -2.23
CA SER A 193 12.43 -11.15 -2.04
C SER A 193 12.93 -10.58 -0.68
N LEU A 194 14.03 -9.84 -0.64
CA LEU A 194 14.53 -9.14 0.55
C LEU A 194 14.14 -7.66 0.60
N PHE A 195 13.33 -7.20 -0.35
CA PHE A 195 12.80 -5.85 -0.33
C PHE A 195 11.57 -5.80 0.58
N ILE A 196 11.62 -4.99 1.63
CA ILE A 196 10.46 -4.73 2.49
C ILE A 196 9.57 -3.72 1.79
N ASP A 197 8.32 -4.11 1.53
CA ASP A 197 7.33 -3.31 0.81
C ASP A 197 6.40 -2.57 1.78
N ARG A 198 5.99 -3.28 2.84
CA ARG A 198 5.09 -2.74 3.86
C ARG A 198 5.41 -3.32 5.23
N THR A 199 5.27 -2.48 6.25
CA THR A 199 5.31 -2.90 7.65
C THR A 199 4.06 -2.41 8.36
N ILE A 200 3.45 -3.25 9.19
CA ILE A 200 2.33 -2.89 10.06
C ILE A 200 2.63 -3.37 11.46
N VAL A 201 2.54 -2.47 12.43
CA VAL A 201 2.75 -2.78 13.84
C VAL A 201 1.41 -2.79 14.56
N LYS A 202 1.15 -3.88 15.27
CA LYS A 202 0.00 -4.06 16.16
C LYS A 202 0.48 -4.40 17.57
N GLY A 203 -0.33 -4.11 18.58
CA GLY A 203 -0.07 -4.50 19.96
C GLY A 203 -0.12 -6.01 20.13
N TYR A 204 0.55 -6.52 21.16
CA TYR A 204 0.60 -7.96 21.43
C TYR A 204 -0.80 -8.60 21.59
N ASN A 205 -1.72 -7.87 22.21
CA ASN A 205 -3.10 -8.32 22.46
C ASN A 205 -4.02 -8.17 21.25
N GLU A 206 -3.58 -7.52 20.17
CA GLU A 206 -4.43 -7.32 18.99
C GLU A 206 -4.44 -8.56 18.09
N ASN A 207 -5.57 -8.76 17.42
CA ASN A 207 -5.71 -9.78 16.40
C ASN A 207 -4.98 -9.36 15.13
N VAL A 208 -4.06 -10.22 14.72
CA VAL A 208 -3.23 -10.06 13.51
C VAL A 208 -3.79 -10.90 12.35
N TYR A 209 -4.79 -11.73 12.64
CA TYR A 209 -5.49 -12.55 11.66
C TYR A 209 -6.87 -11.97 11.40
N THR A 210 -7.29 -11.99 10.13
CA THR A 210 -8.66 -11.76 9.68
C THR A 210 -9.54 -12.96 10.05
N GLU A 211 -10.87 -12.80 10.00
CA GLU A 211 -11.85 -13.87 10.23
C GLU A 211 -11.58 -15.12 9.37
N ASP A 212 -11.02 -14.95 8.17
CA ASP A 212 -10.61 -16.02 7.25
C ASP A 212 -9.30 -16.74 7.64
N GLY A 213 -8.71 -16.42 8.79
CA GLY A 213 -7.43 -17.00 9.26
C GLY A 213 -6.18 -16.49 8.52
N LYS A 214 -6.31 -15.51 7.62
CA LYS A 214 -5.19 -14.86 6.92
C LYS A 214 -4.62 -13.71 7.72
N LEU A 215 -3.33 -13.38 7.53
CA LEU A 215 -2.72 -12.20 8.15
C LEU A 215 -3.35 -10.91 7.60
N ASP A 216 -3.78 -10.03 8.52
CA ASP A 216 -4.41 -8.75 8.21
C ASP A 216 -3.37 -7.68 7.85
N ILE A 217 -3.13 -7.52 6.54
CA ILE A 217 -2.19 -6.55 5.98
C ILE A 217 -2.81 -5.18 5.68
N TRP A 218 -4.06 -4.94 6.10
CA TRP A 218 -4.81 -3.74 5.70
C TRP A 218 -5.16 -2.87 6.89
N SER A 219 -5.60 -3.48 7.99
CA SER A 219 -6.06 -2.69 9.14
C SER A 219 -4.91 -2.16 9.96
N LYS A 220 -5.05 -0.91 10.38
CA LYS A 220 -4.15 -0.26 11.34
C LYS A 220 -4.38 -0.86 12.74
N SER A 221 -3.41 -0.64 13.63
CA SER A 221 -3.59 -0.91 15.06
C SER A 221 -4.67 0.00 15.65
N ASN A 222 -5.39 -0.51 16.64
CA ASN A 222 -6.34 0.26 17.45
C ASN A 222 -5.65 1.24 18.41
N TYR A 223 -4.38 1.02 18.75
CA TYR A 223 -3.63 1.88 19.66
C TYR A 223 -2.77 2.89 18.90
N GLN A 224 -2.90 4.16 19.27
CA GLN A 224 -2.17 5.27 18.66
C GLN A 224 -0.64 5.09 18.73
N VAL A 225 -0.13 4.50 19.82
CA VAL A 225 1.29 4.19 20.00
C VAL A 225 1.82 3.34 18.84
N PHE A 226 1.13 2.25 18.48
CA PHE A 226 1.59 1.36 17.42
C PHE A 226 1.33 1.91 16.01
N GLN A 227 0.32 2.76 15.84
CA GLN A 227 0.17 3.54 14.62
C GLN A 227 1.40 4.43 14.38
N LYS A 228 1.86 5.16 15.41
CA LYS A 228 3.09 5.96 15.34
C LYS A 228 4.33 5.12 15.06
N VAL A 229 4.47 3.97 15.70
CA VAL A 229 5.60 3.05 15.43
C VAL A 229 5.55 2.53 13.99
N THR A 230 4.36 2.31 13.41
CA THR A 230 4.20 1.94 11.99
C THR A 230 4.71 3.04 11.05
N ASP A 231 4.41 4.31 11.36
CA ASP A 231 4.91 5.45 10.59
C ASP A 231 6.45 5.57 10.70
N HIS A 232 7.00 5.36 11.89
CA HIS A 232 8.44 5.35 12.12
C HIS A 232 9.12 4.17 11.39
N ALA A 233 8.48 2.99 11.33
CA ALA A 233 9.00 1.85 10.59
C ALA A 233 9.07 2.13 9.08
N THR A 234 8.08 2.86 8.54
CA THR A 234 8.11 3.33 7.15
C THR A 234 9.28 4.28 6.90
N THR A 235 9.58 5.16 7.85
CA THR A 235 10.75 6.06 7.77
C THR A 235 12.07 5.29 7.90
N ALA A 236 12.14 4.30 8.80
CA ALA A 236 13.30 3.44 9.00
C ALA A 236 13.63 2.64 7.73
N LEU A 237 12.61 2.14 7.04
CA LEU A 237 12.75 1.44 5.77
C LEU A 237 13.45 2.31 4.72
N LEU A 238 13.03 3.58 4.59
CA LEU A 238 13.67 4.52 3.67
C LEU A 238 15.13 4.82 4.09
N HIS A 239 15.39 4.91 5.40
CA HIS A 239 16.72 5.19 5.91
C HIS A 239 17.72 4.04 5.64
N TYR A 240 17.30 2.80 5.88
CA TYR A 240 18.16 1.63 5.70
C TYR A 240 18.24 1.16 4.25
N GLN A 241 17.51 1.77 3.32
CA GLN A 241 17.42 1.31 1.94
C GLN A 241 18.79 1.31 1.26
N LEU A 242 19.36 0.12 1.07
CA LEU A 242 20.64 -0.08 0.42
C LEU A 242 20.51 -1.15 -0.68
N PRO A 243 20.21 -0.75 -1.93
CA PRO A 243 19.92 -1.69 -3.03
C PRO A 243 21.05 -2.66 -3.38
N GLN A 244 22.26 -2.41 -2.91
CA GLN A 244 23.43 -3.26 -3.17
C GLN A 244 23.66 -4.33 -2.09
N MET A 245 23.04 -4.19 -0.91
CA MET A 245 23.21 -5.15 0.20
C MET A 245 21.87 -5.40 0.93
N PRO A 246 20.91 -6.09 0.28
CA PRO A 246 19.57 -6.30 0.83
C PRO A 246 19.56 -7.03 2.18
N ASP A 247 20.47 -8.00 2.39
CA ASP A 247 20.62 -8.72 3.66
C ASP A 247 20.89 -7.78 4.84
N VAL A 248 21.73 -6.76 4.61
CA VAL A 248 22.11 -5.78 5.62
C VAL A 248 20.92 -4.88 5.92
N VAL A 249 20.09 -4.56 4.92
CA VAL A 249 18.85 -3.78 5.11
C VAL A 249 17.91 -4.51 6.07
N VAL A 250 17.59 -5.77 5.79
CA VAL A 250 16.66 -6.56 6.62
C VAL A 250 17.24 -6.73 8.03
N ARG A 251 18.53 -7.02 8.17
CA ARG A 251 19.18 -7.11 9.49
C ARG A 251 19.13 -5.80 10.27
N SER A 252 19.44 -4.68 9.64
CA SER A 252 19.46 -3.36 10.28
C SER A 252 18.06 -2.97 10.72
N PHE A 253 17.06 -3.23 9.86
CA PHE A 253 15.66 -3.02 10.18
C PHE A 253 15.18 -3.88 11.37
N MET A 254 15.52 -5.17 11.40
CA MET A 254 15.16 -6.06 12.52
C MET A 254 15.88 -5.66 13.82
N THR A 255 17.11 -5.18 13.74
CA THR A 255 17.87 -4.65 14.89
C THR A 255 17.18 -3.40 15.45
N TRP A 256 16.78 -2.49 14.56
CA TRP A 256 16.00 -1.31 14.93
C TRP A 256 14.66 -1.70 15.54
N LEU A 257 13.96 -2.66 14.97
CA LEU A 257 12.67 -3.14 15.48
C LEU A 257 12.81 -3.76 16.88
N ARG A 258 13.88 -4.52 17.12
CA ARG A 258 14.17 -5.10 18.44
C ARG A 258 14.27 -4.05 19.54
N SER A 259 14.71 -2.82 19.24
CA SER A 259 14.82 -1.74 20.23
C SER A 259 13.46 -1.36 20.88
N TYR A 260 12.34 -1.74 20.26
CA TYR A 260 11.01 -1.57 20.83
C TYR A 260 10.65 -2.58 21.92
N ILE A 261 11.50 -3.57 22.22
CA ILE A 261 11.23 -4.50 23.34
C ILE A 261 11.12 -3.76 24.67
N LYS A 262 11.80 -2.62 24.80
CA LYS A 262 11.73 -1.72 25.95
C LYS A 262 10.83 -0.51 25.71
N LEU A 263 9.86 -0.58 24.79
CA LEU A 263 9.01 0.57 24.42
C LEU A 263 8.37 1.27 25.63
N PHE A 264 7.85 0.50 26.58
CA PHE A 264 7.22 1.03 27.80
C PHE A 264 8.16 1.08 29.01
N GLN A 265 9.42 0.66 28.85
CA GLN A 265 10.40 0.52 29.94
C GLN A 265 11.59 1.48 29.79
N ALA A 266 11.79 2.07 28.62
CA ALA A 266 12.86 3.02 28.37
C ALA A 266 12.36 4.46 28.48
N PRO A 267 12.97 5.31 29.32
CA PRO A 267 12.66 6.74 29.33
C PRO A 267 13.22 7.41 28.07
N CYS A 268 12.68 8.58 27.73
CA CYS A 268 13.23 9.43 26.68
C CYS A 268 14.63 9.94 27.07
N GLN A 269 15.63 9.76 26.21
CA GLN A 269 17.01 10.18 26.49
C GLN A 269 17.17 11.70 26.63
N ARG A 270 16.30 12.48 25.96
CA ARG A 270 16.32 13.95 25.98
C ARG A 270 15.71 14.52 27.26
N CYS A 271 14.52 14.04 27.65
CA CYS A 271 13.73 14.66 28.73
C CYS A 271 13.61 13.79 30.00
N GLY A 272 14.12 12.55 29.98
CA GLY A 272 14.09 11.61 31.09
C GLY A 272 12.70 11.05 31.45
N LYS A 273 11.63 11.49 30.77
CA LYS A 273 10.25 11.07 31.04
C LYS A 273 9.89 9.79 30.29
N PHE A 274 9.03 8.98 30.90
CA PHE A 274 8.46 7.77 30.29
C PHE A 274 7.25 8.03 29.41
N LEU A 275 6.53 9.12 29.64
CA LEU A 275 5.34 9.49 28.88
C LEU A 275 5.35 10.99 28.59
N GLN A 276 4.89 11.34 27.39
CA GLN A 276 4.57 12.69 26.98
C GLN A 276 3.27 12.64 26.18
N ASP A 277 2.28 13.45 26.58
CA ASP A 277 0.94 13.47 25.98
C ASP A 277 0.26 12.09 25.92
N GLY A 278 0.52 11.25 26.94
CA GLY A 278 -0.01 9.89 27.02
C GLY A 278 0.69 8.86 26.13
N LEU A 279 1.74 9.25 25.40
CA LEU A 279 2.52 8.37 24.53
C LEU A 279 3.92 8.11 25.12
N PRO A 280 4.43 6.87 25.04
CA PRO A 280 5.81 6.57 25.37
C PRO A 280 6.77 7.14 24.31
N PRO A 281 8.09 7.08 24.53
CA PRO A 281 9.07 7.42 23.52
C PRO A 281 8.94 6.45 22.33
N THR A 282 8.21 6.85 21.28
CA THR A 282 7.97 6.01 20.10
C THR A 282 9.09 6.12 19.07
N TRP A 283 9.86 7.21 19.06
CA TRP A 283 10.96 7.39 18.13
C TRP A 283 12.18 6.60 18.58
N ARG A 284 12.88 5.99 17.63
CA ARG A 284 14.16 5.29 17.83
C ARG A 284 15.15 5.83 16.83
N ASP A 285 16.27 6.37 17.32
CA ASP A 285 17.34 6.84 16.44
C ASP A 285 17.87 5.70 15.57
N PHE A 286 18.09 5.96 14.28
CA PHE A 286 18.44 4.89 13.34
C PHE A 286 19.89 4.39 13.50
N ARG A 287 20.75 5.12 14.21
CA ARG A 287 22.15 4.75 14.45
C ARG A 287 22.35 4.25 15.88
N THR A 288 21.88 4.98 16.87
CA THR A 288 22.12 4.66 18.30
C THR A 288 21.02 3.78 18.90
N LEU A 289 19.85 3.69 18.26
CA LEU A 289 18.66 2.98 18.76
C LEU A 289 18.09 3.55 20.06
N GLU A 290 18.49 4.76 20.42
CA GLU A 290 18.03 5.45 21.60
C GLU A 290 16.57 5.91 21.47
N ALA A 291 15.87 5.92 22.61
CA ALA A 291 14.45 6.19 22.69
C ALA A 291 14.18 7.69 22.89
N PHE A 292 13.33 8.27 22.03
CA PHE A 292 12.90 9.67 22.12
C PHE A 292 11.39 9.80 21.93
N HIS A 293 10.78 10.85 22.49
CA HIS A 293 9.45 11.28 22.06
C HIS A 293 9.52 11.94 20.68
N ASP A 294 8.37 12.07 20.00
CA ASP A 294 8.29 12.67 18.66
C ASP A 294 8.78 14.13 18.65
N THR A 295 8.42 14.91 19.68
CA THR A 295 8.94 16.27 19.93
C THR A 295 10.39 16.27 20.45
N CYS A 296 10.79 15.14 21.03
CA CYS A 296 12.11 14.75 21.53
C CYS A 296 13.28 14.77 20.53
N ARG A 297 12.99 14.79 19.23
CA ARG A 297 13.93 14.36 18.19
C ARG A 297 15.08 15.33 17.89
N GLN A 298 14.88 16.64 18.09
CA GLN A 298 15.77 17.70 17.59
C GLN A 298 16.82 18.16 18.57
#